data_AF-A0AAN9FBJ9-F1
#
_entry.id   AF-A0AAN9FBJ9-F1
#
_cell.length_a   1.000
_cell.length_b   1.000
_cell.length_c   1.000
_cell.angle_alpha   90.00
_cell.angle_beta   90.00
_cell.angle_gamma   90.00
#
_symmetry.space_group_name_H-M   'P 1'
#
loop_
_entity.id
_entity.type
_entity.pdbx_description
1 polymer ?
#
loop_
_entity_poly.entity_id
_entity_poly.type
_entity_poly.pdbx_seq_one_letter_code
_entity_poly.pdbx_strand_id
1 'polypeptide(L)'
;MSRNSDTGVAFDEAITEEQSQEFKGVNVYDPTYKDADGTLLLPLFAHHVTKAEIRGIQTMVIPAHVRDQHLSIGQECVLVQGKGSEPEKWYIIWNPTKSNSCAFGEGWYGYVQANNLNVDDMVEFYKNENTGV
;
A
#
# COMPACT_ATOMS: atom_id res chain seq x y z
N MET A 1 -7.95 54.29 -54.77
CA MET A 1 -7.17 53.60 -55.82
C MET A 1 -6.33 52.53 -55.14
N SER A 2 -6.40 51.29 -55.66
CA SER A 2 -5.40 50.20 -55.71
C SER A 2 -4.34 50.08 -54.59
N ARG A 3 -3.90 48.91 -54.12
CA ARG A 3 -4.12 47.49 -54.44
C ARG A 3 -3.39 46.69 -53.32
N ASN A 4 -3.84 45.45 -53.14
CA ASN A 4 -3.42 44.40 -52.21
C ASN A 4 -1.93 44.02 -52.20
N SER A 5 -1.49 43.42 -51.08
CA SER A 5 -0.83 42.08 -51.00
C SER A 5 -0.44 41.84 -49.53
N ASP A 6 -1.18 41.07 -48.73
CA ASP A 6 -1.35 39.61 -48.76
C ASP A 6 -0.05 38.84 -48.47
N THR A 7 0.08 38.38 -47.22
CA THR A 7 0.80 37.15 -46.85
C THR A 7 0.09 36.59 -45.63
N GLY A 8 -0.76 35.59 -45.87
CA GLY A 8 -1.36 34.79 -44.83
C GLY A 8 -0.36 33.94 -44.08
N VAL A 9 -0.70 33.62 -42.84
CA VAL A 9 -0.41 32.32 -42.24
C VAL A 9 -1.63 31.95 -41.41
N ALA A 10 -2.41 30.99 -41.91
CA ALA A 10 -3.36 30.26 -41.11
C ALA A 10 -2.58 29.23 -40.29
N PHE A 11 -2.77 29.24 -38.98
CA PHE A 11 -2.53 28.07 -38.14
C PHE A 11 -3.84 27.76 -37.43
N ASP A 12 -4.62 26.91 -38.08
CA ASP A 12 -5.49 25.96 -37.41
C ASP A 12 -4.56 25.02 -36.63
N GLU A 13 -4.49 25.19 -35.31
CA GLU A 13 -4.19 24.06 -34.44
C GLU A 13 -5.29 24.01 -33.36
N ALA A 14 -6.18 23.06 -33.59
CA ALA A 14 -7.08 22.52 -32.60
C ALA A 14 -6.29 22.23 -31.32
N ILE A 15 -6.67 22.87 -30.22
CA ILE A 15 -6.23 22.41 -28.89
C ILE A 15 -7.10 21.18 -28.60
N THR A 16 -6.50 20.04 -28.92
CA THR A 16 -6.97 18.69 -28.66
C THR A 16 -7.24 18.48 -27.17
N GLU A 17 -8.39 17.86 -26.92
CA GLU A 17 -8.68 16.83 -25.92
C GLU A 17 -7.81 16.74 -24.66
N GLU A 18 -8.53 16.78 -23.53
CA GLU A 18 -8.36 15.86 -22.40
C GLU A 18 -6.92 15.54 -21.99
N GLN A 19 -6.41 16.33 -21.06
CA GLN A 19 -5.62 15.76 -19.97
C GLN A 19 -6.39 15.90 -18.67
N SER A 20 -7.56 15.24 -18.63
CA SER A 20 -8.04 14.58 -17.42
C SER A 20 -6.98 13.55 -17.05
N GLN A 21 -6.04 13.95 -16.18
CA GLN A 21 -5.17 13.02 -15.49
C GLN A 21 -6.09 12.15 -14.61
N GLU A 22 -6.49 11.01 -15.16
CA GLU A 22 -7.23 9.97 -14.48
C GLU A 22 -6.33 9.50 -13.32
N PHE A 23 -6.57 10.02 -12.12
CA PHE A 23 -6.01 9.47 -10.90
C PHE A 23 -6.60 8.07 -10.72
N LYS A 24 -5.95 7.06 -11.31
CA LYS A 24 -6.16 5.64 -11.01
C LYS A 24 -5.72 5.40 -9.58
N GLY A 25 -6.65 5.59 -8.65
CA GLY A 25 -6.40 5.38 -7.24
C GLY A 25 -7.40 6.08 -6.33
N VAL A 26 -8.66 6.24 -6.74
CA VAL A 26 -9.71 6.45 -5.75
C VAL A 26 -9.95 5.09 -5.11
N ASN A 27 -9.20 4.82 -4.05
CA ASN A 27 -9.34 3.64 -3.23
C ASN A 27 -10.65 3.81 -2.45
N VAL A 28 -11.75 3.37 -3.07
CA VAL A 28 -13.07 3.37 -2.45
C VAL A 28 -13.00 2.38 -1.30
N TYR A 29 -12.92 2.90 -0.08
CA TYR A 29 -13.12 2.16 1.15
C TYR A 29 -14.35 1.25 0.99
N ASP A 30 -14.13 -0.08 1.00
CA ASP A 30 -15.20 -1.06 1.07
C ASP A 30 -15.36 -1.49 2.54
N PRO A 31 -16.38 -0.99 3.27
CA PRO A 31 -16.62 -1.33 4.68
C PRO A 31 -17.02 -2.80 4.91
N THR A 32 -17.01 -3.66 3.89
CA THR A 32 -17.56 -5.02 3.99
C THR A 32 -16.55 -6.10 4.33
N TYR A 33 -15.27 -5.78 4.51
CA TYR A 33 -14.27 -6.78 4.91
C TYR A 33 -14.61 -7.36 6.28
N LYS A 34 -14.82 -8.68 6.29
CA LYS A 34 -15.14 -9.46 7.47
C LYS A 34 -14.15 -10.59 7.65
N ASP A 35 -13.81 -10.87 8.90
CA ASP A 35 -13.07 -12.06 9.30
C ASP A 35 -13.94 -13.32 9.14
N ALA A 36 -13.36 -14.51 9.34
CA ALA A 36 -14.04 -15.80 9.18
C ALA A 36 -15.27 -15.96 10.09
N ASP A 37 -15.29 -15.28 11.24
CA ASP A 37 -16.42 -15.25 12.18
C ASP A 37 -17.49 -14.20 11.82
N GLY A 38 -17.28 -13.41 10.75
CA GLY A 38 -18.17 -12.34 10.32
C GLY A 38 -17.90 -10.99 10.99
N THR A 39 -16.88 -10.87 11.84
CA THR A 39 -16.47 -9.62 12.49
C THR A 39 -15.93 -8.63 11.46
N LEU A 40 -16.36 -7.37 11.56
CA LEU A 40 -15.87 -6.31 10.67
C LEU A 40 -14.39 -6.02 10.94
N LEU A 41 -13.63 -5.92 9.86
CA LEU A 41 -12.23 -5.55 9.90
C LEU A 41 -12.07 -4.05 9.67
N LEU A 42 -11.27 -3.40 10.51
CA LEU A 42 -10.95 -1.99 10.36
C LEU A 42 -9.65 -1.79 9.58
N PRO A 43 -9.60 -0.85 8.64
CA PRO A 43 -8.38 -0.53 7.93
C PRO A 43 -7.34 -0.02 8.91
N LEU A 44 -6.12 -0.54 8.77
CA LEU A 44 -4.99 -0.19 9.61
C LEU A 44 -4.04 0.74 8.85
N PHE A 45 -3.53 0.28 7.72
CA PHE A 45 -2.68 1.05 6.81
C PHE A 45 -2.56 0.33 5.46
N ALA A 46 -2.13 1.07 4.44
CA ALA A 46 -1.72 0.52 3.15
C ALA A 46 -0.22 0.72 2.94
N HIS A 47 0.40 -0.19 2.21
CA HIS A 47 1.82 -0.18 1.89
C HIS A 47 2.05 -0.42 0.40
N HIS A 48 2.90 0.40 -0.22
CA HIS A 48 3.37 0.17 -1.58
C HIS A 48 4.61 -0.71 -1.55
N VAL A 49 4.52 -1.83 -2.26
CA VAL A 49 5.63 -2.78 -2.36
C VAL A 49 6.78 -2.15 -3.13
N THR A 50 7.93 -2.07 -2.48
CA THR A 50 9.12 -1.44 -3.02
C THR A 50 10.00 -2.45 -3.76
N LYS A 51 10.81 -1.93 -4.68
CA LYS A 51 11.84 -2.73 -5.38
C LYS A 51 12.84 -3.41 -4.44
N ALA A 52 13.11 -2.82 -3.27
CA ALA A 52 14.02 -3.40 -2.28
C ALA A 52 13.41 -4.63 -1.60
N GLU A 53 12.10 -4.60 -1.32
CA GLU A 53 11.36 -5.71 -0.71
C GLU A 53 11.22 -6.89 -1.68
N ILE A 54 10.88 -6.63 -2.95
CA ILE A 54 10.84 -7.68 -3.99
C ILE A 54 12.18 -8.41 -4.12
N ARG A 55 13.30 -7.67 -3.97
CA ARG A 55 14.65 -8.23 -4.05
C ARG A 55 15.13 -8.89 -2.76
N GLY A 56 14.33 -8.85 -1.69
CA GLY A 56 14.72 -9.35 -0.36
C GLY A 56 15.84 -8.54 0.31
N ILE A 57 16.08 -7.30 -0.14
CA ILE A 57 17.12 -6.42 0.43
C ILE A 57 16.61 -5.72 1.69
N GLN A 58 15.31 -5.45 1.75
CA GLN A 58 14.68 -4.72 2.85
C GLN A 58 13.39 -5.42 3.29
N THR A 59 13.12 -5.37 4.60
CA THR A 59 11.87 -5.79 5.21
C THR A 59 10.84 -4.67 5.24
N MET A 60 9.55 -5.01 5.30
CA MET A 60 8.50 -4.00 5.35
C MET A 60 8.48 -3.30 6.70
N VAL A 61 8.70 -1.99 6.68
CA VAL A 61 8.67 -1.15 7.88
C VAL A 61 7.23 -0.92 8.29
N ILE A 62 6.93 -1.16 9.56
CA ILE A 62 5.61 -0.88 10.12
C ILE A 62 5.53 0.63 10.43
N PRO A 63 4.50 1.35 9.97
CA PRO A 63 4.37 2.77 10.25
C PRO A 63 4.35 3.06 11.75
N ALA A 64 5.02 4.15 12.16
CA ALA A 64 5.17 4.49 13.58
C ALA A 64 3.83 4.60 14.32
N HIS A 65 2.80 5.18 13.69
CA HIS A 65 1.47 5.31 14.29
C HIS A 65 0.80 3.95 14.53
N VAL A 66 0.97 2.99 13.62
CA VAL A 66 0.45 1.62 13.78
C VAL A 66 1.19 0.93 14.93
N ARG A 67 2.52 1.01 14.93
CA ARG A 67 3.37 0.46 16.00
C ARG A 67 2.93 0.99 17.36
N ASP A 68 2.85 2.30 17.52
CA ASP A 68 2.64 2.93 18.82
C ASP A 68 1.22 2.69 19.38
N GLN A 69 0.23 2.48 18.51
CA GLN A 69 -1.17 2.29 18.91
C GLN A 69 -1.57 0.81 19.02
N HIS A 70 -0.91 -0.08 18.27
CA HIS A 70 -1.40 -1.45 18.08
C HIS A 70 -0.37 -2.53 18.39
N LEU A 71 0.90 -2.18 18.63
CA LEU A 71 1.92 -3.15 19.02
C LEU A 71 2.39 -2.87 20.44
N SER A 72 2.52 -3.93 21.22
CA SER A 72 3.20 -3.84 22.51
C SER A 72 4.70 -3.76 22.30
N ILE A 73 5.40 -2.95 23.10
CA ILE A 73 6.87 -2.90 23.06
C ILE A 73 7.42 -4.29 23.35
N GLY A 74 8.27 -4.80 22.44
CA GLY A 74 8.86 -6.14 22.55
C GLY A 74 7.95 -7.27 22.05
N GLN A 75 6.78 -6.96 21.48
CA GLN A 75 5.95 -7.97 20.84
C GLN A 75 6.71 -8.67 19.71
N GLU A 76 6.88 -9.99 19.84
CA GLU A 76 7.76 -10.75 18.93
C GLU A 76 7.10 -11.08 17.59
N CYS A 77 5.77 -11.07 17.53
CA CYS A 77 5.01 -11.52 16.37
C CYS A 77 3.56 -11.04 16.35
N VAL A 78 2.93 -11.13 15.18
CA VAL A 78 1.49 -11.00 14.95
C VAL A 78 0.98 -12.18 14.14
N LEU A 79 -0.31 -12.48 14.24
CA LEU A 79 -0.98 -13.36 13.29
C LEU A 79 -1.50 -12.53 12.13
N VAL A 80 -1.20 -12.95 10.91
CA VAL A 80 -1.63 -12.31 9.67
C VAL A 80 -2.35 -13.35 8.85
N GLN A 81 -3.51 -12.99 8.31
CA GLN A 81 -4.30 -13.88 7.48
C GLN A 81 -4.58 -13.24 6.12
N GLY A 82 -4.20 -13.94 5.06
CA GLY A 82 -4.59 -13.60 3.70
C GLY A 82 -6.04 -14.02 3.41
N LYS A 83 -6.66 -13.40 2.42
CA LYS A 83 -8.03 -13.74 2.02
C LYS A 83 -8.11 -15.20 1.57
N GLY A 84 -8.85 -16.02 2.32
CA GLY A 84 -9.03 -17.45 2.03
C GLY A 84 -7.81 -18.31 2.35
N SER A 85 -6.84 -17.80 3.10
CA SER A 85 -5.74 -18.59 3.65
C SER A 85 -5.93 -18.84 5.14
N GLU A 86 -5.21 -19.81 5.68
CA GLU A 86 -5.07 -19.95 7.13
C GLU A 86 -4.24 -18.79 7.70
N PRO A 87 -4.44 -18.42 8.98
CA PRO A 87 -3.59 -17.45 9.67
C PRO A 87 -2.15 -17.95 9.78
N GLU A 88 -1.19 -17.05 9.55
CA GLU A 88 0.24 -17.30 9.66
C GLU A 88 0.88 -16.35 10.67
N LYS A 89 1.92 -16.83 11.37
CA LYS A 89 2.67 -16.02 12.34
C LYS A 89 3.77 -15.24 11.65
N TRP A 90 3.70 -13.91 11.71
CA TRP A 90 4.74 -13.01 11.18
C TRP A 90 5.55 -12.42 12.33
N TYR A 91 6.86 -12.58 12.28
CA TYR A 91 7.77 -12.05 13.29
C TYR A 91 8.01 -10.56 13.12
N ILE A 92 8.10 -9.84 14.24
CA ILE A 92 8.40 -8.41 14.28
C ILE A 92 9.87 -8.23 14.68
N ILE A 93 10.60 -7.50 13.85
CA ILE A 93 11.98 -7.12 14.11
C ILE A 93 11.98 -5.73 14.75
N TRP A 94 12.36 -5.65 16.02
CA TRP A 94 12.54 -4.38 16.73
C TRP A 94 13.96 -3.86 16.54
N ASN A 95 14.10 -2.61 16.11
CA ASN A 95 15.37 -1.92 16.08
C ASN A 95 15.38 -0.77 17.09
N PRO A 96 15.83 -1.00 18.34
CA PRO A 96 15.88 0.03 19.37
C PRO A 96 16.89 1.13 19.05
N THR A 97 17.87 0.87 18.17
CA THR A 97 18.95 1.82 17.85
C THR A 97 18.60 2.80 16.73
N LYS A 98 17.70 2.43 15.80
CA LYS A 98 17.23 3.31 14.72
C LYS A 98 15.80 3.75 15.00
N SER A 99 15.65 4.91 15.66
CA SER A 99 14.35 5.60 15.81
C SER A 99 13.21 4.73 16.36
N ASN A 100 13.55 3.70 17.14
CA ASN A 100 12.61 2.69 17.64
C ASN A 100 11.76 2.03 16.53
N SER A 101 12.28 1.91 15.31
CA SER A 101 11.53 1.35 14.18
C SER A 101 11.27 -0.14 14.38
N CYS A 102 10.13 -0.63 13.90
CA CYS A 102 9.89 -2.06 13.76
C CYS A 102 9.48 -2.40 12.33
N ALA A 103 9.73 -3.65 11.93
CA ALA A 103 9.45 -4.16 10.60
C ALA A 103 8.97 -5.61 10.66
N PHE A 104 8.24 -6.05 9.64
CA PHE A 104 7.93 -7.48 9.50
C PHE A 104 9.14 -8.24 8.95
N GLY A 105 9.56 -9.25 9.69
CA GLY A 105 10.65 -10.15 9.34
C GLY A 105 10.19 -11.29 8.43
N GLU A 106 10.40 -12.53 8.88
CA GLU A 106 10.31 -13.74 8.06
C GLU A 106 8.94 -14.03 7.42
N GLY A 107 7.85 -13.37 7.85
CA GLY A 107 6.53 -13.51 7.21
C GLY A 107 6.34 -12.67 5.95
N TRP A 108 6.90 -11.45 5.91
CA TRP A 108 6.66 -10.53 4.79
C TRP A 108 7.27 -11.03 3.48
N TYR A 109 8.52 -11.48 3.52
CA TYR A 109 9.21 -11.95 2.33
C TYR A 109 8.55 -13.22 1.76
N GLY A 110 8.13 -14.15 2.63
CA GLY A 110 7.37 -15.33 2.23
C GLY A 110 6.06 -14.95 1.52
N TYR A 111 5.33 -13.99 2.07
CA TYR A 111 4.09 -13.49 1.49
C TYR A 111 4.27 -12.87 0.10
N VAL A 112 5.29 -12.01 -0.07
CA VAL A 112 5.64 -11.38 -1.36
C VAL A 112 5.85 -12.45 -2.43
N GLN A 113 6.61 -13.49 -2.11
CA GLN A 113 6.91 -14.59 -3.04
C GLN A 113 5.67 -15.46 -3.32
N ALA A 114 4.92 -15.84 -2.29
CA ALA A 114 3.76 -16.71 -2.41
C ALA A 114 2.63 -16.08 -3.25
N ASN A 115 2.49 -14.75 -3.19
CA ASN A 115 1.45 -14.00 -3.91
C ASN A 115 1.95 -13.35 -5.21
N ASN A 116 3.21 -13.57 -5.60
CA ASN A 116 3.82 -12.98 -6.80
C ASN A 116 3.65 -11.45 -6.88
N LEU A 117 3.86 -10.76 -5.75
CA LEU A 117 3.74 -9.30 -5.72
C LEU A 117 4.82 -8.65 -6.59
N ASN A 118 4.48 -7.53 -7.21
CA ASN A 118 5.34 -6.71 -8.05
C ASN A 118 5.65 -5.37 -7.39
N VAL A 119 6.61 -4.66 -7.98
CA VAL A 119 6.89 -3.28 -7.58
C VAL A 119 5.65 -2.43 -7.84
N ASP A 120 5.34 -1.55 -6.90
CA ASP A 120 4.19 -0.64 -6.87
C ASP A 120 2.82 -1.30 -6.60
N ASP A 121 2.77 -2.62 -6.44
CA ASP A 121 1.59 -3.28 -5.89
C ASP A 121 1.26 -2.72 -4.50
N MET A 122 -0.02 -2.67 -4.17
CA MET A 122 -0.50 -2.14 -2.91
C MET A 122 -1.02 -3.28 -2.03
N VAL A 123 -0.53 -3.34 -0.80
CA VAL A 123 -1.00 -4.28 0.22
C VAL A 123 -1.69 -3.50 1.32
N GLU A 124 -2.89 -3.94 1.69
CA GLU A 124 -3.70 -3.31 2.72
C GLU A 124 -3.78 -4.21 3.94
N PHE A 125 -3.53 -3.62 5.11
CA PHE A 125 -3.60 -4.28 6.39
C PHE A 125 -4.87 -3.84 7.11
N TYR A 126 -5.55 -4.82 7.69
CA TYR A 126 -6.75 -4.61 8.48
C TYR A 126 -6.59 -5.26 9.84
N LYS A 127 -7.33 -4.79 10.84
CA LYS A 127 -7.36 -5.37 12.19
C LYS A 127 -8.79 -5.76 12.57
N ASN A 128 -8.90 -6.81 13.37
CA ASN A 128 -10.13 -7.16 14.06
C ASN A 128 -10.13 -6.46 15.44
N GLU A 129 -11.19 -5.72 15.77
CA GLU A 129 -11.29 -5.02 17.08
C GLU A 129 -11.54 -5.97 18.25
N ASN A 130 -12.12 -7.14 17.99
CA ASN A 130 -12.50 -8.10 19.01
C ASN A 130 -11.35 -9.00 19.45
N THR A 131 -10.33 -9.15 18.60
CA THR A 131 -9.07 -9.77 18.97
C THR A 131 -8.19 -8.69 19.60
N GLY A 132 -8.30 -8.52 20.91
CA GLY A 132 -7.27 -7.82 21.68
C GLY A 132 -5.90 -8.46 21.37
N VAL A 133 -4.87 -7.62 21.23
CA VAL A 133 -3.50 -7.98 20.83
C VAL A 133 -2.98 -9.24 21.51
#